data_AF-A0A7W0U4B5-F1
#
_entry.id   AF-A0A7W0U4B5-F1
#
_cell.length_a   1.000
_cell.length_b   1.000
_cell.length_c   1.000
_cell.angle_alpha   90.00
_cell.angle_beta   90.00
_cell.angle_gamma   90.00
#
_symmetry.space_group_name_H-M   'P 1'
#
loop_
_entity.id
_entity.type
_entity.pdbx_description
1 polymer ?
#
loop_
_entity_poly.entity_id
_entity_poly.type
_entity_poly.pdbx_seq_one_letter_code
_entity_poly.pdbx_strand_id
1 'polypeptide(L)'
;MQPLDTAANRHTFTQPEGAPTRHAFTWAPDRVSFRSATVAGRTIADWCYSGPDVPCAGEERTRINLWLHGGKPPTDGAEVEIVLSEFTFTGL
;
A
#
# COMPACT_ATOMS: atom_id res chain seq x y z
N MET A 1 0.38 -16.37 11.61
CA MET A 1 -0.80 -15.73 11.00
C MET A 1 -0.58 -14.24 11.04
N GLN A 2 -0.48 -13.61 9.88
CA GLN A 2 -0.41 -12.16 9.72
C GLN A 2 -1.80 -11.65 9.28
N PRO A 3 -2.15 -10.36 9.50
CA PRO A 3 -3.46 -9.82 9.11
C PRO A 3 -3.81 -10.02 7.62
N LEU A 4 -2.80 -10.14 6.75
CA LEU A 4 -2.94 -10.46 5.33
C LEU A 4 -3.60 -11.84 5.07
N ASP A 5 -3.49 -12.78 6.02
CA ASP A 5 -4.02 -14.15 5.89
C ASP A 5 -5.56 -14.18 6.04
N THR A 6 -6.17 -13.13 6.61
CA THR A 6 -7.63 -13.02 6.71
C THR A 6 -8.21 -12.63 5.35
N ALA A 7 -9.13 -13.46 4.84
CA ALA A 7 -9.88 -13.15 3.64
C ALA A 7 -10.59 -11.79 3.80
N ALA A 8 -10.52 -10.94 2.78
CA ALA A 8 -10.98 -9.54 2.74
C ALA A 8 -10.03 -8.48 3.34
N ASN A 9 -8.95 -8.84 4.04
CA ASN A 9 -7.92 -7.86 4.45
C ASN A 9 -6.92 -7.53 3.33
N ARG A 10 -7.13 -8.11 2.13
CA ARG A 10 -6.24 -7.95 0.97
C ARG A 10 -7.02 -7.42 -0.22
N HIS A 11 -6.49 -6.35 -0.80
CA HIS A 11 -6.88 -5.84 -2.10
C HIS A 11 -5.66 -5.78 -3.01
N THR A 12 -5.76 -6.35 -4.21
CA THR A 12 -4.69 -6.39 -5.20
C THR A 12 -5.16 -5.68 -6.47
N PHE A 13 -4.30 -4.87 -7.05
CA PHE A 13 -4.55 -4.15 -8.29
C PHE A 13 -3.30 -4.19 -9.17
N THR A 14 -3.48 -4.01 -10.48
CA THR A 14 -2.37 -3.92 -11.44
C THR A 14 -1.84 -2.49 -11.49
N GLN A 15 -0.54 -2.32 -11.24
CA GLN A 15 0.12 -1.04 -11.44
C GLN A 15 0.46 -0.84 -12.92
N PRO A 16 0.08 0.29 -13.55
CA PRO A 16 0.48 0.60 -14.92
C PRO A 16 2.00 0.78 -15.02
N GLU A 17 2.58 0.38 -16.14
CA GLU A 17 4.00 0.60 -16.42
C GLU A 17 4.36 2.08 -16.58
N GLY A 18 5.60 2.42 -16.22
CA GLY A 18 6.30 3.63 -16.67
C GLY A 18 5.86 4.98 -16.11
N ALA A 19 4.79 5.05 -15.31
CA ALA A 19 4.31 6.31 -14.75
C ALA A 19 4.59 6.42 -13.24
N PRO A 20 5.13 7.55 -12.76
CA PRO A 20 5.15 7.85 -11.33
C PRO A 20 3.74 7.82 -10.74
N THR A 21 3.61 7.19 -9.59
CA THR A 21 2.35 7.03 -8.87
C THR A 21 2.41 7.69 -7.50
N ARG A 22 1.24 8.08 -7.01
CA ARG A 22 1.02 8.50 -5.64
C ARG A 22 0.15 7.46 -4.95
N HIS A 23 0.64 6.95 -3.84
CA HIS A 23 -0.10 6.05 -2.95
C HIS A 23 -0.35 6.76 -1.63
N ALA A 24 -1.57 6.67 -1.13
CA ALA A 24 -1.97 7.24 0.14
C ALA A 24 -2.92 6.30 0.85
N PHE A 25 -2.90 6.36 2.17
CA PHE A 25 -3.98 5.80 2.96
C PHE A 25 -4.36 6.75 4.09
N THR A 26 -5.62 6.73 4.45
CA THR A 26 -6.17 7.42 5.63
C THR A 26 -6.65 6.34 6.58
N TRP A 27 -6.07 6.31 7.76
CA TRP A 27 -6.45 5.40 8.83
C TRP A 27 -7.30 6.16 9.84
N ALA A 28 -8.51 5.66 10.07
CA ALA A 28 -9.47 6.13 11.05
C ALA A 28 -9.86 4.97 12.00
N PRO A 29 -10.50 5.25 13.15
CA PRO A 29 -10.83 4.21 14.12
C PRO A 29 -11.71 3.07 13.60
N ASP A 30 -12.50 3.31 12.55
CA ASP A 30 -13.49 2.37 12.00
C ASP A 30 -13.16 1.88 10.59
N ARG A 31 -12.11 2.43 9.94
CA ARG A 31 -11.75 2.10 8.57
C ARG A 31 -10.33 2.50 8.19
N VAL A 32 -9.84 1.88 7.13
CA VAL A 32 -8.67 2.34 6.37
C VAL A 32 -9.06 2.55 4.92
N SER A 33 -8.89 3.76 4.41
CA SER A 33 -9.12 4.11 3.01
C SER A 33 -7.80 4.21 2.28
N PHE A 34 -7.64 3.48 1.18
CA PHE A 34 -6.45 3.45 0.34
C PHE A 34 -6.75 4.04 -1.03
N ARG A 35 -5.80 4.81 -1.56
CA ARG A 35 -5.87 5.32 -2.92
C ARG A 35 -4.52 5.26 -3.61
N SER A 36 -4.54 4.76 -4.83
CA SER A 36 -3.42 4.76 -5.77
C SER A 36 -3.81 5.49 -7.04
N ALA A 37 -2.99 6.43 -7.48
CA ALA A 37 -3.24 7.19 -8.70
C ALA A 37 -1.91 7.52 -9.40
N THR A 38 -1.96 7.78 -10.70
CA THR A 38 -0.84 8.45 -11.39
C THR A 38 -0.65 9.85 -10.81
N VAL A 39 0.55 10.43 -10.90
CA VAL A 39 0.76 11.84 -10.52
C VAL A 39 -0.17 12.81 -11.29
N ALA A 40 -0.56 12.47 -12.52
CA ALA A 40 -1.55 13.21 -13.32
C ALA A 40 -3.00 13.09 -12.81
N GLY A 41 -3.24 12.40 -11.69
CA GLY A 41 -4.55 12.30 -11.05
C GLY A 41 -5.46 11.15 -11.51
N ARG A 42 -5.08 10.36 -12.52
CA ARG A 42 -5.84 9.17 -12.94
C ARG A 42 -5.81 8.11 -11.84
N THR A 43 -6.99 7.75 -11.33
CA THR A 43 -7.14 6.67 -10.34
C THR A 43 -6.71 5.33 -10.92
N ILE A 44 -5.91 4.59 -10.15
CA ILE A 44 -5.47 3.22 -10.45
C ILE A 44 -6.24 2.24 -9.56
N ALA A 45 -6.35 2.56 -8.27
CA ALA A 45 -7.10 1.78 -7.30
C ALA A 45 -7.65 2.68 -6.19
N ASP A 46 -8.84 2.33 -5.71
CA ASP A 46 -9.51 2.96 -4.57
C ASP A 46 -10.19 1.84 -3.77
N TRP A 47 -9.86 1.74 -2.49
CA TRP A 47 -10.34 0.66 -1.64
C TRP A 47 -10.54 1.13 -0.21
N CYS A 48 -11.67 0.76 0.39
CA CYS A 48 -11.97 1.03 1.79
C CYS A 48 -12.15 -0.28 2.53
N TYR A 49 -11.40 -0.46 3.61
CA TYR A 49 -11.54 -1.56 4.53
C TYR A 49 -12.20 -1.08 5.82
N SER A 50 -13.36 -1.64 6.17
CA SER A 50 -14.11 -1.34 7.40
C SER A 50 -14.49 -2.62 8.16
N GLY A 51 -13.63 -3.64 8.06
CA GLY A 51 -13.82 -4.92 8.75
C GLY A 51 -13.36 -4.88 10.21
N PRO A 52 -13.45 -6.02 10.93
CA PRO A 52 -13.14 -6.08 12.36
C PRO A 52 -11.64 -5.91 12.66
N ASP A 53 -10.76 -6.06 11.67
CA ASP A 53 -9.30 -5.99 11.85
C ASP A 53 -8.73 -4.59 11.56
N VAL A 54 -9.51 -3.51 11.70
CA VAL A 54 -8.98 -2.15 11.64
C VAL A 54 -8.05 -1.95 12.84
N PRO A 55 -6.76 -1.58 12.64
CA PRO A 55 -5.84 -1.43 13.76
C PRO A 55 -6.31 -0.33 14.72
N CYS A 56 -6.03 -0.49 16.02
CA CYS A 56 -6.24 0.55 17.02
C CYS A 56 -5.13 1.61 16.95
N ALA A 57 -5.49 2.88 17.12
CA ALA A 57 -4.53 3.98 17.15
C ALA A 57 -3.58 3.92 18.36
N GLY A 58 -2.43 4.60 18.26
CA GLY A 58 -1.52 4.86 19.40
C GLY A 58 -0.07 4.39 19.24
N GLU A 59 0.26 3.66 18.18
CA GLU A 59 1.62 3.19 17.87
C GLU A 59 1.93 3.30 16.36
N GLU A 60 1.45 4.38 15.73
CA GLU A 60 1.63 4.67 14.31
C GLU A 60 3.13 4.75 13.98
N ARG A 61 3.64 3.82 13.17
CA ARG A 61 5.01 3.85 12.63
C ARG A 61 5.00 3.53 11.15
N THR A 62 5.45 4.47 10.33
CA THR A 62 5.61 4.22 8.89
C THR A 62 6.88 3.42 8.64
N ARG A 63 6.76 2.30 7.92
CA ARG A 63 7.87 1.49 7.44
C ARG A 63 7.66 1.22 5.95
N ILE A 64 8.66 1.54 5.14
CA ILE A 64 8.68 1.24 3.70
C ILE A 64 9.81 0.24 3.50
N ASN A 65 9.53 -0.87 2.80
CA ASN A 65 10.49 -1.94 2.61
C ASN A 65 10.30 -2.62 1.27
N LEU A 66 11.39 -3.10 0.67
CA LEU A 66 11.41 -3.86 -0.58
C LEU A 66 11.90 -5.27 -0.27
N TRP A 67 10.99 -6.25 -0.31
CA TRP A 67 11.28 -7.66 -0.03
C TRP A 67 10.82 -8.56 -1.17
N LEU A 68 11.50 -9.71 -1.30
CA LEU A 68 11.10 -10.77 -2.21
C LEU A 68 9.83 -11.45 -1.71
N HIS A 69 8.79 -11.50 -2.56
CA HIS A 69 7.55 -12.18 -2.23
C HIS A 69 7.79 -13.70 -2.10
N GLY A 70 7.65 -14.23 -0.88
CA GLY A 70 7.95 -15.63 -0.57
C GLY A 70 9.42 -16.01 -0.80
N GLY A 71 10.34 -15.04 -0.77
CA GLY A 71 11.77 -15.27 -1.03
C GLY A 71 12.12 -15.54 -2.51
N LYS A 72 11.16 -15.40 -3.42
CA LYS A 72 11.38 -15.65 -4.86
C LYS A 72 11.89 -14.40 -5.55
N PRO A 73 12.88 -14.53 -6.46
CA PRO A 73 13.34 -13.40 -7.27
C PRO A 73 12.23 -12.90 -8.22
N PRO A 74 12.39 -11.71 -8.81
CA PRO A 74 11.55 -11.23 -9.90
C PRO A 74 11.45 -12.26 -11.04
N THR A 75 10.29 -12.32 -11.69
CA THR A 75 9.96 -13.39 -12.67
C THR A 75 10.81 -13.35 -13.93
N ASP A 76 11.36 -12.19 -14.28
CA ASP A 76 12.28 -11.97 -15.40
C ASP A 76 13.76 -12.04 -15.00
N GLY A 77 14.04 -12.22 -13.70
CA GLY A 77 15.40 -12.25 -13.15
C GLY A 77 16.13 -10.90 -13.20
N ALA A 78 15.43 -9.81 -13.56
CA ALA A 78 16.01 -8.48 -13.61
C ALA A 78 16.06 -7.83 -12.22
N GLU A 79 16.88 -6.78 -12.10
CA GLU A 79 16.87 -5.91 -10.92
C GLU A 79 15.52 -5.18 -10.80
N VAL A 80 15.05 -5.03 -9.57
CA VAL A 80 13.84 -4.25 -9.25
C VAL A 80 14.21 -3.12 -8.31
N GLU A 81 13.88 -1.90 -8.70
CA GLU A 81 14.08 -0.68 -7.92
C GLU A 81 12.74 -0.04 -7.56
N ILE A 82 12.69 0.59 -6.38
CA ILE A 82 11.62 1.53 -6.01
C ILE A 82 12.26 2.87 -5.68
N VAL A 83 11.87 3.91 -6.42
CA VAL A 83 12.28 5.30 -6.15
C VAL A 83 11.16 6.01 -5.41
N LEU A 84 11.43 6.44 -4.17
CA LEU A 84 10.52 7.28 -3.38
C LEU A 84 10.95 8.75 -3.50
N SER A 85 10.22 9.52 -4.30
CA SER A 85 10.54 10.94 -4.50
C SER A 85 10.04 11.85 -3.37
N GLU A 86 8.95 11.48 -2.70
CA GLU A 86 8.34 12.27 -1.62
C GLU A 86 7.59 11.37 -0.64
N PHE A 87 7.62 11.74 0.63
CA PHE A 87 6.79 11.14 1.67
C PHE A 87 6.21 12.24 2.58
N THR A 88 4.93 12.15 2.86
CA THR A 88 4.24 13.02 3.81
C THR A 88 3.48 12.18 4.81
N PHE A 89 3.65 12.51 6.09
CA PHE A 89 2.81 12.04 7.17
C PHE A 89 2.09 13.24 7.78
N THR A 90 0.76 13.22 7.75
CA THR A 90 -0.07 14.26 8.35
C THR A 90 -0.77 13.66 9.56
N GLY A 91 -0.18 13.85 10.73
CA GLY A 91 -0.70 13.38 12.01
C GLY A 91 0.23 13.78 13.16
N LEU A 92 -0.31 14.55 14.09
CA LEU A 92 -0.46 14.25 15.52
C LEU A 92 -1.64 15.10 15.99
#